data_AF-A0A317ZCC8-F1
#
_entry.id   AF-A0A317ZCC8-F1
#
_cell.length_a   1.000
_cell.length_b   1.000
_cell.length_c   1.000
_cell.angle_alpha   90.00
_cell.angle_beta   90.00
_cell.angle_gamma   90.00
#
_symmetry.space_group_name_H-M   'P 1'
#
loop_
_entity.id
_entity.type
_entity.pdbx_description
1 polymer ?
#
loop_
_entity_poly.entity_id
_entity_poly.type
_entity_poly.pdbx_seq_one_letter_code
_entity_poly.pdbx_strand_id
1 'polypeptide(L)'
;MTQLEKQLTGLMTKDPTIVNENANKDSETFSTMRDLTAGVVSKSYALQHLLPPHVAMAHQKGEIHFHDLDYHPFQPLTNCCLIDAKGMMAHGFQIGNAQVTSPKSIQTAAA
;
A
#
# COMPACT_ATOMS: atom_id res chain seq x y z
N MET A 1 21.69 15.26 -6.78
CA MET A 1 20.74 14.31 -6.16
C MET A 1 19.48 14.21 -7.01
N THR A 2 19.08 12.99 -7.35
CA THR A 2 17.81 12.69 -8.01
C THR A 2 16.62 12.98 -7.07
N GLN A 3 15.40 13.07 -7.62
CA GLN A 3 14.21 13.27 -6.77
C GLN A 3 14.02 12.10 -5.79
N LEU A 4 14.30 10.87 -6.22
CA LEU A 4 14.23 9.68 -5.36
C LEU A 4 15.20 9.78 -4.19
N GLU A 5 16.46 10.16 -4.42
CA GLU A 5 17.47 10.32 -3.37
C GLU A 5 17.06 11.37 -2.33
N LYS A 6 16.41 12.46 -2.76
CA LYS A 6 15.88 13.49 -1.85
C LYS A 6 14.77 12.92 -0.96
N GLN A 7 13.83 12.17 -1.55
CA GLN A 7 12.71 11.56 -0.81
C GLN A 7 13.20 10.49 0.18
N LEU A 8 14.16 9.65 -0.23
CA LEU A 8 14.78 8.66 0.65
C LEU A 8 15.56 9.30 1.78
N THR A 9 16.33 10.36 1.48
CA THR A 9 17.01 11.15 2.53
C THR A 9 15.99 11.72 3.51
N GLY A 10 14.89 12.31 3.02
CA GLY A 10 13.81 12.83 3.84
C GLY A 10 13.22 11.77 4.78
N LEU A 11 12.97 10.56 4.27
CA LEU A 11 12.51 9.43 5.07
C LEU A 11 13.53 9.05 6.16
N MET A 12 14.82 8.97 5.81
CA MET A 12 15.90 8.64 6.77
C MET A 12 16.06 9.71 7.86
N THR A 13 15.82 10.98 7.52
CA THR A 13 15.84 12.09 8.48
C THR A 13 14.51 12.32 9.18
N LYS A 14 13.53 11.43 8.97
CA LYS A 14 12.17 11.51 9.53
C LYS A 14 11.45 12.82 9.22
N ASP A 15 11.48 13.26 7.97
CA ASP A 15 10.68 14.40 7.51
C ASP A 15 9.19 14.14 7.81
N PRO A 16 8.52 14.99 8.62
CA PRO A 16 7.12 14.81 9.01
C PRO A 16 6.16 14.68 7.84
N THR A 17 6.47 15.27 6.68
CA THR A 17 5.63 15.19 5.48
C THR A 17 5.63 13.81 4.84
N ILE A 18 6.67 13.00 5.12
CA ILE A 18 6.82 11.63 4.64
C ILE A 18 6.39 10.65 5.73
N VAL A 19 6.92 10.79 6.95
CA VAL A 19 6.66 9.81 8.02
C VAL A 19 5.22 9.85 8.53
N ASN A 20 4.53 10.98 8.39
CA ASN A 20 3.12 11.12 8.80
C ASN A 20 2.15 11.20 7.59
N GLU A 21 2.55 10.73 6.41
CA GLU A 21 1.66 10.69 5.24
C GLU A 21 0.40 9.84 5.50
N ASN A 22 0.50 8.83 6.38
CA ASN A 22 -0.63 8.02 6.83
C ASN A 22 -0.80 8.06 8.35
N ALA A 23 -1.83 8.77 8.81
CA ALA A 23 -2.12 8.95 10.24
C ALA A 23 -2.46 7.65 10.99
N ASN A 24 -2.78 6.56 10.28
CA ASN A 24 -3.07 5.26 10.88
C ASN A 24 -1.82 4.38 11.04
N LYS A 25 -0.65 4.81 10.53
CA LYS A 25 0.60 4.04 10.58
C LYS A 25 1.57 4.69 11.57
N ASP A 26 1.96 3.94 12.62
CA ASP A 26 3.00 4.40 13.55
C ASP A 26 4.39 4.34 12.88
N SER A 27 4.95 5.51 12.57
CA SER A 27 6.22 5.69 11.88
C SER A 27 7.44 5.25 12.68
N GLU A 28 7.30 5.00 13.98
CA GLU A 28 8.40 4.51 14.82
C GLU A 28 8.58 2.99 14.70
N THR A 29 7.61 2.28 14.14
CA THR A 29 7.71 0.84 13.96
C THR A 29 8.54 0.46 12.73
N PHE A 30 9.31 -0.62 12.85
CA PHE A 30 10.11 -1.15 11.76
C PHE A 30 9.27 -1.52 10.53
N SER A 31 8.08 -2.07 10.73
CA SER A 31 7.14 -2.44 9.66
C SER A 31 6.69 -1.22 8.86
N THR A 32 6.36 -0.11 9.52
CA THR A 32 5.98 1.13 8.84
C THR A 32 7.15 1.73 8.08
N MET A 33 8.35 1.76 8.67
CA MET A 33 9.52 2.28 7.95
C MET A 33 9.83 1.49 6.68
N ARG A 34 9.67 0.16 6.70
CA ARG A 34 9.81 -0.69 5.51
C ARG A 34 8.75 -0.37 4.45
N ASP A 35 7.49 -0.21 4.87
CA ASP A 35 6.37 0.14 3.99
C ASP A 35 6.54 1.53 3.37
N LEU A 36 6.88 2.55 4.16
CA LEU A 36 7.21 3.90 3.68
C LEU A 36 8.39 3.90 2.70
N THR A 37 9.42 3.08 2.95
CA THR A 37 10.56 2.94 2.02
C THR A 37 10.08 2.41 0.66
N ALA A 38 9.26 1.35 0.66
CA ALA A 38 8.68 0.82 -0.56
C ALA A 38 7.76 1.83 -1.26
N GLY A 39 6.98 2.60 -0.48
CA GLY A 39 6.09 3.64 -0.98
C GLY A 39 6.84 4.78 -1.68
N VAL A 40 7.94 5.27 -1.09
CA VAL A 40 8.81 6.31 -1.69
C VAL A 40 9.36 5.84 -3.03
N VAL A 41 9.85 4.60 -3.11
CA VAL A 41 10.36 4.01 -4.36
C VAL A 41 9.25 3.89 -5.39
N SER A 42 8.11 3.32 -5.01
CA SER A 42 6.96 3.07 -5.88
C SER A 42 6.38 4.37 -6.46
N LYS A 43 6.13 5.36 -5.60
CA LYS A 43 5.62 6.69 -5.98
C LYS A 43 6.57 7.40 -6.94
N SER A 44 7.88 7.37 -6.66
CA SER A 44 8.89 7.98 -7.53
C SER A 44 8.94 7.30 -8.90
N TYR A 45 8.91 5.97 -8.94
CA TYR A 45 8.96 5.21 -10.20
C TYR A 45 7.67 5.41 -11.01
N ALA A 46 6.51 5.39 -10.36
CA ALA A 46 5.23 5.59 -10.99
C ALA A 46 5.12 6.94 -11.70
N LEU A 47 5.50 8.02 -11.01
CA LEU A 47 5.46 9.39 -11.57
C LEU A 47 6.41 9.59 -12.74
N GLN A 48 7.57 8.93 -12.73
CA GLN A 48 8.61 9.10 -13.75
C GLN A 48 8.41 8.20 -14.97
N HIS A 49 7.82 7.01 -14.78
CA HIS A 49 7.89 5.94 -15.79
C HIS A 49 6.57 5.26 -16.11
N LEU A 50 5.57 5.27 -15.21
CA LEU A 50 4.35 4.46 -15.39
C LEU A 50 3.12 5.30 -15.72
N LEU A 51 2.96 6.46 -15.08
CA LEU A 51 1.82 7.32 -15.33
C LEU A 51 2.00 8.08 -16.66
N PRO A 52 0.92 8.31 -17.42
CA PRO A 52 0.95 9.24 -18.54
C PRO A 52 1.46 10.62 -18.07
N PRO A 53 2.37 11.29 -18.82
CA PRO A 53 3.03 12.51 -18.34
C PRO A 53 2.07 13.61 -17.87
N HIS A 54 0.93 13.78 -18.54
CA HIS A 54 -0.07 14.78 -18.17
C HIS A 54 -0.75 14.47 -16.82
N VAL A 55 -0.97 13.20 -16.49
CA VAL A 55 -1.53 12.77 -15.19
C VAL A 55 -0.52 12.99 -14.07
N ALA A 56 0.74 12.58 -14.29
CA ALA A 56 1.81 12.79 -13.32
C ALA A 56 2.00 14.27 -12.99
N MET A 57 2.04 15.13 -14.01
CA MET A 57 2.16 16.58 -13.82
C MET A 57 0.97 17.18 -13.07
N ALA A 58 -0.27 16.81 -13.43
CA ALA A 58 -1.47 17.30 -12.76
C ALA A 58 -1.48 16.88 -11.28
N HIS A 59 -1.05 15.66 -10.96
CA HIS A 59 -0.89 15.21 -9.58
C HIS A 59 0.15 16.02 -8.80
N GLN A 60 1.34 16.21 -9.39
CA GLN A 60 2.43 16.94 -8.74
C GLN A 60 2.11 18.43 -8.50
N LYS A 61 1.28 19.04 -9.36
CA LYS A 61 0.80 20.42 -9.17
C LYS A 61 -0.37 20.53 -8.19
N GLY A 62 -0.94 19.41 -7.75
CA GLY A 62 -2.14 19.39 -6.91
C GLY A 62 -3.44 19.72 -7.65
N GLU A 63 -3.43 19.66 -9.00
CA GLU A 63 -4.64 19.83 -9.82
C GLU A 63 -5.57 18.62 -9.69
N ILE A 64 -4.99 17.43 -9.53
CA ILE A 64 -5.68 16.17 -9.22
C ILE A 64 -4.97 15.45 -8.08
N HIS A 65 -5.65 14.47 -7.48
CA HIS A 65 -5.05 13.55 -6.52
C HIS A 65 -5.19 12.11 -7.03
N PHE A 66 -4.08 11.49 -7.39
CA PHE A 66 -4.04 10.07 -7.72
C PHE A 66 -3.89 9.31 -6.40
N HIS A 67 -4.95 8.60 -6.02
CA HIS A 67 -4.99 7.83 -4.78
C HIS A 67 -4.05 6.62 -4.83
N ASP A 68 -3.49 6.26 -3.68
CA ASP A 68 -2.66 5.05 -3.47
C ASP A 68 -1.47 4.95 -4.43
N LEU A 69 -0.86 6.10 -4.77
CA LEU A 69 0.26 6.20 -5.71
C LEU A 69 1.54 5.48 -5.24
N ASP A 70 1.65 5.26 -3.93
CA ASP A 70 2.66 4.43 -3.27
C ASP A 70 2.46 2.92 -3.49
N TYR A 71 1.30 2.50 -3.99
CA TYR A 71 1.00 1.11 -4.36
C TYR A 71 0.75 0.93 -5.87
N HIS A 72 -0.14 1.73 -6.48
CA HIS A 72 -0.55 1.62 -7.88
C HIS A 72 -0.06 2.85 -8.68
N PRO A 73 0.42 2.72 -9.93
CA PRO A 73 0.48 1.52 -10.78
C PRO A 73 1.73 0.65 -10.62
N PHE A 74 2.58 0.91 -9.62
CA PHE A 74 3.82 0.14 -9.43
C PHE A 74 3.55 -1.35 -9.18
N GLN A 75 2.52 -1.65 -8.40
CA GLN A 75 1.95 -2.98 -8.23
C GLN A 75 0.49 -3.00 -8.71
N PRO A 76 0.02 -4.13 -9.27
CA PRO A 76 -1.37 -4.29 -9.71
C PRO A 76 -2.30 -4.60 -8.52
N LEU A 77 -2.14 -3.88 -7.42
CA LEU A 77 -3.03 -4.01 -6.26
C LEU A 77 -4.34 -3.27 -6.53
N THR A 78 -5.43 -3.84 -6.04
CA THR A 78 -6.76 -3.24 -6.10
C THR A 78 -7.01 -2.39 -4.86
N ASN A 79 -8.00 -1.49 -4.94
CA ASN A 79 -8.47 -0.75 -3.78
C ASN A 79 -9.31 -1.65 -2.86
N CYS A 80 -10.63 -1.45 -2.82
CA CYS A 80 -11.52 -2.15 -1.90
C CYS A 80 -12.20 -3.36 -2.54
N CYS A 81 -12.67 -4.29 -1.69
CA CYS A 81 -13.61 -5.33 -2.08
C CYS A 81 -14.56 -5.67 -0.92
N LEU A 82 -15.70 -6.29 -1.25
CA LEU A 82 -16.52 -7.01 -0.28
C LEU A 82 -16.12 -8.48 -0.33
N ILE A 83 -15.49 -8.96 0.73
CA ILE A 83 -15.00 -10.34 0.82
C ILE A 83 -16.20 -11.30 0.82
N ASP A 84 -16.16 -12.34 -0.02
CA ASP A 84 -17.15 -13.41 0.00
C ASP A 84 -16.90 -14.37 1.18
N ALA A 85 -17.11 -13.86 2.39
CA ALA A 85 -16.95 -14.63 3.62
C ALA A 85 -17.88 -15.84 3.64
N LYS A 86 -19.09 -15.72 3.05
CA LYS A 86 -20.06 -16.82 3.00
C LYS A 86 -19.51 -17.99 2.17
N GLY A 87 -19.02 -17.73 0.96
CA GLY A 87 -18.43 -18.76 0.11
C GLY A 87 -17.19 -19.39 0.75
N MET A 88 -16.28 -18.56 1.29
CA MET A 88 -15.08 -19.03 1.99
C MET A 88 -15.40 -19.94 3.18
N MET A 89 -16.37 -19.56 4.02
CA MET A 89 -16.76 -20.37 5.18
C MET A 89 -17.55 -21.63 4.78
N ALA A 90 -18.34 -21.59 3.71
CA ALA A 90 -19.10 -22.74 3.25
C ALA A 90 -18.20 -23.82 2.63
N HIS A 91 -17.20 -23.42 1.87
CA HIS A 91 -16.41 -24.34 1.02
C HIS A 91 -14.96 -24.53 1.48
N GLY A 92 -14.50 -23.78 2.49
CA GLY A 92 -13.08 -23.68 2.82
C GLY A 92 -12.32 -22.80 1.82
N PHE A 93 -11.05 -22.56 2.11
CA PHE A 93 -10.17 -21.70 1.30
C PHE A 93 -8.70 -22.02 1.59
N GLN A 94 -7.80 -21.53 0.75
CA GLN A 94 -6.36 -21.60 1.01
C GLN A 94 -5.86 -20.25 1.54
N ILE A 95 -5.11 -20.25 2.64
CA ILE A 95 -4.42 -19.07 3.17
C ILE A 95 -2.95 -19.39 3.40
N GLY A 96 -2.07 -18.70 2.65
CA GLY A 96 -0.66 -19.07 2.57
C GLY A 96 -0.48 -20.53 2.13
N ASN A 97 0.13 -21.33 2.99
CA ASN A 97 0.37 -22.76 2.76
C ASN A 97 -0.69 -23.67 3.40
N ALA A 98 -1.71 -23.12 4.04
CA ALA A 98 -2.73 -23.88 4.76
C ALA A 98 -4.00 -24.02 3.93
N GLN A 99 -4.51 -25.25 3.83
CA GLN A 99 -5.85 -25.53 3.35
C GLN A 99 -6.82 -25.47 4.54
N VAL A 100 -7.68 -24.46 4.56
CA VAL A 100 -8.73 -24.28 5.56
C VAL A 100 -9.99 -25.00 5.09
N THR A 101 -10.62 -25.75 5.99
CA THR A 101 -11.92 -26.40 5.76
C THR A 101 -13.05 -25.62 6.43
N SER A 102 -14.29 -25.91 6.07
CA SER A 102 -15.46 -25.22 6.65
C SER A 102 -15.44 -25.30 8.19
N PRO A 103 -15.52 -24.16 8.90
CA PRO A 103 -15.36 -24.13 10.34
C PRO A 103 -16.48 -24.92 11.05
N LYS A 104 -16.14 -25.55 12.18
CA LYS A 104 -17.03 -26.40 12.98
C LYS A 104 -17.49 -25.74 14.29
N SER A 105 -17.05 -24.51 14.54
CA SER A 105 -17.41 -23.70 15.71
C SER A 105 -17.32 -22.22 15.36
N ILE A 106 -17.98 -21.37 16.15
CA ILE A 106 -17.89 -19.91 15.99
C ILE A 106 -16.47 -19.40 16.29
N GLN A 107 -15.79 -20.03 17.25
CA GLN A 107 -14.41 -19.68 17.61
C GLN A 107 -13.47 -19.90 16.43
N THR A 108 -13.61 -21.02 15.71
CA THR A 108 -12.79 -21.29 14.52
C THR A 108 -13.19 -20.41 13.32
N ALA A 109 -14.45 -20.00 13.22
CA ALA A 109 -14.91 -19.10 12.16
C ALA A 109 -14.44 -17.65 12.34
N ALA A 110 -14.17 -17.22 13.58
CA ALA A 110 -13.81 -15.85 13.94
C ALA A 110 -12.33 -15.65 14.34
N ALA A 111 -11.53 -16.71 14.30
CA ALA A 111 -10.09 -16.67 14.55
C ALA A 111 -9.33 -16.05 13.37
#